data_AF-A0A7X8FHG5-F1
#
_entry.id   AF-A0A7X8FHG5-F1
#
_cell.length_a   1.000
_cell.length_b   1.000
_cell.length_c   1.000
_cell.angle_alpha   90.00
_cell.angle_beta   90.00
_cell.angle_gamma   90.00
#
_symmetry.space_group_name_H-M   'P 1'
#
loop_
_entity.id
_entity.type
_entity.pdbx_description
1 polymer ?
#
loop_
_entity_poly.entity_id
_entity_poly.type
_entity_poly.pdbx_seq_one_letter_code
_entity_poly.pdbx_strand_id
1 'polypeptide(L)'
;MLGAQEDSVNINRLSLLFIGDIMGHDEQIASAFNPGTGNYEYDDVFSYVRDEISEADIAIGNLEVTLGGPPYKGYPAFSSPASLAAACSNAGIDVLVTANNHSVDRGKKGILSTIQRLDSLGIMHTGTFADSAARDSLSPLIIEKNGISIAILNYTYGTNGLKVPPPTIVNMLDTAVISSDIKKALALNADVIIPFVHWGIEYDTLPSAEQKRLARFFFSKGADLIIGSHPHVLQQMEWTPADSCRGDNLVVYSLGNFVSNQRTIRRDGGSMVRIELEKADSITRVSRAGYYLTWVYTPVENGRKKFYVLPCSVYENRPEYFSRPSDYQKMKLFIRNSRRLLNTLNTGIGEIICTEEGWVY
;
A
#
# COMPACT_ATOMS: atom_id res chain seq x y z
N MET A 1 11.11 43.13 35.44
CA MET A 1 11.61 42.20 34.40
C MET A 1 10.44 41.32 34.00
N LEU A 2 9.89 41.54 32.82
CA LEU A 2 8.90 40.63 32.22
C LEU A 2 9.71 39.48 31.60
N GLY A 3 9.55 38.27 32.12
CA GLY A 3 10.13 37.08 31.52
C GLY A 3 9.42 36.78 30.21
N ALA A 4 10.16 36.75 29.12
CA ALA A 4 9.67 36.20 27.87
C ALA A 4 9.43 34.70 28.11
N GLN A 5 8.16 34.29 28.08
CA GLN A 5 7.78 32.89 27.99
C GLN A 5 8.16 32.48 26.55
N GLU A 6 9.19 31.64 26.40
CA GLU A 6 9.44 30.97 25.13
C GLU A 6 8.23 30.07 24.87
N ASP A 7 7.30 30.52 24.03
CA ASP A 7 6.21 29.69 23.54
C ASP A 7 6.83 28.51 22.79
N SER A 8 6.88 27.35 23.43
CA SER A 8 7.33 26.12 22.80
C SER A 8 6.37 25.79 21.65
N VAL A 9 6.85 25.88 20.41
CA VAL A 9 6.08 25.48 19.22
C VAL A 9 5.59 24.06 19.42
N ASN A 10 4.27 23.87 19.46
CA ASN A 10 3.69 22.53 19.58
C ASN A 10 3.86 21.82 18.23
N ILE A 11 4.59 20.70 18.22
CA ILE A 11 4.85 19.91 17.02
C ILE A 11 3.99 18.66 17.07
N ASN A 12 3.01 18.59 16.18
CA ASN A 12 2.22 17.39 15.96
C ASN A 12 2.99 16.41 15.07
N ARG A 13 2.86 15.12 15.35
CA ARG A 13 3.53 14.05 14.61
C ARG A 13 2.54 12.98 14.17
N LEU A 14 2.77 12.43 12.98
CA LEU A 14 1.94 11.37 12.43
C LEU A 14 2.79 10.43 11.57
N SER A 15 2.72 9.14 11.85
CA SER A 15 3.42 8.09 11.10
C SER A 15 2.49 7.39 10.12
N LEU A 16 2.90 7.29 8.86
CA LEU A 16 2.17 6.63 7.79
C LEU A 16 2.94 5.40 7.32
N LEU A 17 2.25 4.29 7.08
CA LEU A 17 2.82 3.10 6.47
C LEU A 17 2.06 2.72 5.20
N PHE A 18 2.77 2.58 4.09
CA PHE A 18 2.20 2.19 2.80
C PHE A 18 2.63 0.77 2.42
N ILE A 19 1.67 -0.03 2.02
CA ILE A 19 1.82 -1.46 1.77
C ILE A 19 1.48 -1.76 0.31
N GLY A 20 2.29 -2.62 -0.31
CA GLY A 20 2.13 -3.04 -1.70
C GLY A 20 0.91 -3.92 -1.95
N ASP A 21 0.94 -4.65 -3.07
CA ASP A 21 -0.24 -5.37 -3.57
C ASP A 21 -0.62 -6.55 -2.67
N ILE A 22 -1.88 -6.54 -2.19
CA ILE A 22 -2.50 -7.63 -1.43
C ILE A 22 -3.38 -8.43 -2.38
N MET A 23 -2.91 -9.63 -2.73
CA MET A 23 -3.55 -10.52 -3.70
C MET A 23 -3.96 -11.87 -3.07
N GLY A 24 -4.94 -12.53 -3.67
CA GLY A 24 -5.47 -13.82 -3.24
C GLY A 24 -5.41 -14.87 -4.34
N HIS A 25 -4.23 -15.40 -4.65
CA HIS A 25 -4.09 -16.50 -5.64
C HIS A 25 -4.70 -17.80 -5.12
N ASP A 26 -4.98 -18.75 -6.03
CA ASP A 26 -5.62 -20.04 -5.70
C ASP A 26 -4.91 -20.78 -4.55
N GLU A 27 -3.57 -20.77 -4.53
CA GLU A 27 -2.80 -21.42 -3.45
C GLU A 27 -2.90 -20.70 -2.10
N GLN A 28 -3.06 -19.37 -2.09
CA GLN A 28 -3.26 -18.60 -0.86
C GLN A 28 -4.66 -18.84 -0.30
N ILE A 29 -5.66 -18.89 -1.18
CA ILE A 29 -7.05 -19.25 -0.81
C ILE A 29 -7.09 -20.68 -0.24
N ALA A 30 -6.42 -21.63 -0.90
CA ALA A 30 -6.34 -23.02 -0.42
C ALA A 30 -5.58 -23.13 0.91
N SER A 31 -4.49 -22.38 1.08
CA SER A 31 -3.71 -22.33 2.33
C SER A 31 -4.53 -21.81 3.50
N ALA A 32 -5.39 -20.83 3.28
CA ALA A 32 -6.20 -20.22 4.33
C ALA A 32 -7.39 -21.10 4.73
N PHE A 33 -7.84 -22.03 3.88
CA PHE A 33 -9.01 -22.84 4.19
C PHE A 33 -8.74 -23.84 5.31
N ASN A 34 -9.53 -23.74 6.39
CA ASN A 34 -9.53 -24.70 7.49
C ASN A 34 -10.70 -25.69 7.32
N PRO A 35 -10.45 -26.95 6.95
CA PRO A 35 -11.51 -27.94 6.73
C PRO A 35 -12.22 -28.37 8.02
N GLY A 36 -11.64 -28.13 9.20
CA GLY A 36 -12.28 -28.46 10.48
C GLY A 36 -13.38 -27.47 10.85
N THR A 37 -13.24 -26.20 10.46
CA THR A 37 -14.22 -25.13 10.74
C THR A 37 -15.03 -24.72 9.52
N GLY A 38 -14.54 -25.02 8.30
CA GLY A 38 -15.09 -24.52 7.05
C GLY A 38 -14.77 -23.05 6.77
N ASN A 39 -13.93 -22.42 7.61
CA ASN A 39 -13.58 -21.00 7.50
C ASN A 39 -12.25 -20.80 6.77
N TYR A 40 -11.98 -19.54 6.40
CA TYR A 40 -10.71 -19.11 5.81
C TYR A 40 -9.95 -18.25 6.82
N GLU A 41 -8.72 -18.63 7.15
CA GLU A 41 -7.87 -18.04 8.19
C GLU A 41 -6.61 -17.46 7.54
N TYR A 42 -6.43 -16.14 7.64
CA TYR A 42 -5.32 -15.41 6.99
C TYR A 42 -4.38 -14.71 7.97
N ASP A 43 -4.67 -14.70 9.27
CA ASP A 43 -3.92 -13.91 10.27
C ASP A 43 -2.41 -14.24 10.28
N ASP A 44 -2.07 -15.52 10.13
CA ASP A 44 -0.68 -15.99 10.09
C ASP A 44 0.15 -15.28 9.01
N VAL A 45 -0.47 -14.86 7.90
CA VAL A 45 0.21 -14.21 6.77
C VAL A 45 0.95 -12.95 7.20
N PHE A 46 0.39 -12.23 8.16
CA PHE A 46 0.90 -10.93 8.63
C PHE A 46 1.65 -11.02 9.96
N SER A 47 1.71 -12.20 10.58
CA SER A 47 2.24 -12.39 11.94
C SER A 47 3.64 -11.80 12.18
N TYR A 48 4.52 -11.84 11.18
CA TYR A 48 5.91 -11.36 11.27
C TYR A 48 6.12 -9.89 10.94
N VAL A 49 5.07 -9.20 10.49
CA VAL A 49 5.10 -7.76 10.14
C VAL A 49 4.03 -6.97 10.90
N ARG A 50 3.27 -7.64 11.77
CA ARG A 50 2.13 -7.06 12.48
C ARG A 50 2.56 -5.91 13.39
N ASP A 51 3.68 -6.07 14.07
CA ASP A 51 4.16 -5.06 15.01
C ASP A 51 4.54 -3.78 14.24
N GLU A 52 5.26 -3.89 13.12
CA GLU A 52 5.61 -2.73 12.28
C GLU A 52 4.38 -2.07 11.65
N ILE A 53 3.36 -2.84 11.27
CA ILE A 53 2.12 -2.31 10.70
C ILE A 53 1.33 -1.56 11.77
N SER A 54 1.09 -2.19 12.92
CA SER A 54 0.24 -1.65 13.98
C SER A 54 0.87 -0.53 14.80
N GLU A 55 2.20 -0.34 14.73
CA GLU A 55 2.89 0.79 15.32
C GLU A 55 2.66 2.10 14.53
N ALA A 56 2.36 2.01 13.23
CA ALA A 56 2.05 3.21 12.44
C ALA A 56 0.71 3.82 12.88
N ASP A 57 0.60 5.14 12.85
CA ASP A 57 -0.66 5.82 13.14
C ASP A 57 -1.71 5.52 12.07
N ILE A 58 -1.30 5.43 10.80
CA ILE A 58 -2.19 5.05 9.70
C ILE A 58 -1.44 4.14 8.72
N ALA A 59 -1.92 2.90 8.57
CA ALA A 59 -1.42 1.96 7.57
C ALA A 59 -2.41 1.79 6.40
N ILE A 60 -1.88 1.87 5.18
CA ILE A 60 -2.66 1.94 3.92
C ILE A 60 -2.14 0.87 2.94
N GLY A 61 -3.01 0.01 2.44
CA GLY A 61 -2.65 -1.06 1.47
C GLY A 61 -3.52 -1.08 0.21
N ASN A 62 -2.97 -1.61 -0.88
CA ASN A 62 -3.74 -1.88 -2.11
C ASN A 62 -4.41 -3.25 -2.06
N LEU A 63 -5.74 -3.28 -1.97
CA LEU A 63 -6.52 -4.51 -2.05
C LEU A 63 -6.80 -4.86 -3.52
N GLU A 64 -5.91 -5.66 -4.10
CA GLU A 64 -5.95 -6.04 -5.52
C GLU A 64 -6.74 -7.32 -5.78
N VAL A 65 -7.91 -7.40 -5.16
CA VAL A 65 -8.87 -8.48 -5.30
C VAL A 65 -10.28 -7.92 -5.13
N THR A 66 -11.27 -8.65 -5.62
CA THR A 66 -12.65 -8.42 -5.18
C THR A 66 -12.99 -9.34 -4.00
N LEU A 67 -13.83 -8.85 -3.08
CA LEU A 67 -14.44 -9.67 -2.02
C LEU A 67 -15.84 -10.12 -2.47
N GLY A 68 -15.92 -10.75 -3.65
CA GLY A 68 -17.16 -11.06 -4.36
C GLY A 68 -17.98 -12.23 -3.80
N GLY A 69 -17.45 -12.96 -2.80
CA GLY A 69 -18.06 -14.17 -2.26
C GLY A 69 -17.75 -15.43 -3.08
N PRO A 70 -18.27 -16.60 -2.66
CA PRO A 70 -18.01 -17.86 -3.34
C PRO A 70 -18.66 -17.93 -4.74
N PRO A 71 -18.11 -18.73 -5.67
CA PRO A 71 -16.88 -19.52 -5.51
C PRO A 71 -15.65 -18.61 -5.47
N TYR A 72 -14.80 -18.84 -4.46
CA TYR A 72 -13.53 -18.12 -4.36
C TYR A 72 -12.58 -18.60 -5.44
N LYS A 73 -11.82 -17.66 -6.01
CA LYS A 73 -10.96 -17.92 -7.14
C LYS A 73 -9.84 -16.89 -7.18
N GLY A 74 -8.62 -17.36 -7.43
CA GLY A 74 -7.49 -16.51 -7.73
C GLY A 74 -7.48 -16.05 -9.18
N TYR A 75 -6.28 -15.76 -9.69
CA TYR A 75 -6.04 -15.34 -11.07
C TYR A 75 -6.72 -16.26 -12.12
N PRO A 76 -7.24 -15.73 -13.26
CA PRO A 76 -7.13 -14.35 -13.77
C PRO A 76 -8.21 -13.37 -13.31
N ALA A 77 -9.24 -13.84 -12.62
CA ALA A 77 -10.31 -13.00 -12.12
C ALA A 77 -10.49 -13.31 -10.64
N PHE A 78 -10.15 -12.40 -9.76
CA PHE A 78 -10.13 -12.63 -8.33
C PHE A 78 -11.53 -12.58 -7.71
N SER A 79 -11.80 -13.47 -6.77
CA SER A 79 -12.83 -13.37 -5.73
C SER A 79 -12.26 -14.00 -4.47
N SER A 80 -11.84 -13.17 -3.53
CA SER A 80 -11.19 -13.62 -2.29
C SER A 80 -12.18 -13.70 -1.13
N PRO A 81 -11.96 -14.61 -0.15
CA PRO A 81 -12.68 -14.56 1.11
C PRO A 81 -12.50 -13.23 1.82
N ALA A 82 -13.58 -12.69 2.39
CA ALA A 82 -13.53 -11.44 3.15
C ALA A 82 -12.61 -11.51 4.39
N SER A 83 -12.28 -12.72 4.87
CA SER A 83 -11.31 -12.90 5.95
C SER A 83 -9.89 -12.50 5.57
N LEU A 84 -9.54 -12.36 4.28
CA LEU A 84 -8.28 -11.72 3.88
C LEU A 84 -8.25 -10.25 4.31
N ALA A 85 -9.34 -9.50 4.09
CA ALA A 85 -9.44 -8.12 4.56
C ALA A 85 -9.55 -8.03 6.08
N ALA A 86 -10.23 -8.99 6.73
CA ALA A 86 -10.25 -9.07 8.19
C ALA A 86 -8.84 -9.27 8.77
N ALA A 87 -8.02 -10.14 8.18
CA ALA A 87 -6.62 -10.32 8.59
C ALA A 87 -5.76 -9.08 8.34
N CYS A 88 -6.02 -8.32 7.27
CA CYS A 88 -5.41 -7.00 7.06
C CYS A 88 -5.72 -6.06 8.23
N SER A 89 -6.99 -5.95 8.62
CA SER A 89 -7.41 -5.13 9.77
C SER A 89 -6.80 -5.62 11.09
N ASN A 90 -6.81 -6.93 11.34
CA ASN A 90 -6.20 -7.53 12.52
C ASN A 90 -4.69 -7.25 12.61
N ALA A 91 -4.02 -7.13 11.46
CA ALA A 91 -2.60 -6.78 11.37
C ALA A 91 -2.32 -5.28 11.62
N GLY A 92 -3.35 -4.44 11.67
CA GLY A 92 -3.24 -2.99 11.88
C GLY A 92 -3.39 -2.16 10.60
N ILE A 93 -3.85 -2.74 9.48
CA ILE A 93 -4.12 -1.96 8.26
C ILE A 93 -5.44 -1.20 8.42
N ASP A 94 -5.36 0.14 8.47
CA ASP A 94 -6.50 1.03 8.68
C ASP A 94 -7.28 1.31 7.39
N VAL A 95 -6.58 1.39 6.25
CA VAL A 95 -7.15 1.80 4.96
C VAL A 95 -6.82 0.79 3.87
N LEU A 96 -7.83 0.38 3.11
CA LEU A 96 -7.66 -0.39 1.88
C LEU A 96 -8.12 0.40 0.66
N VAL A 97 -7.21 0.66 -0.27
CA VAL A 97 -7.54 1.27 -1.56
C VAL A 97 -7.92 0.19 -2.58
N THR A 98 -8.88 0.49 -3.46
CA THR A 98 -9.62 -0.55 -4.22
C THR A 98 -9.70 -0.31 -5.73
N ALA A 99 -9.27 0.85 -6.23
CA ALA A 99 -9.12 1.11 -7.65
C ALA A 99 -7.81 0.51 -8.16
N ASN A 100 -7.93 -0.59 -8.88
CA ASN A 100 -6.87 -1.32 -9.54
C ASN A 100 -7.45 -2.05 -10.77
N ASN A 101 -6.59 -2.72 -11.53
CA ASN A 101 -7.02 -3.46 -12.71
C ASN A 101 -7.99 -4.62 -12.41
N HIS A 102 -8.01 -5.11 -11.18
CA HIS A 102 -8.85 -6.21 -10.72
C HIS A 102 -10.17 -5.80 -10.04
N SER A 103 -10.45 -4.49 -9.92
CA SER A 103 -11.68 -3.99 -9.27
C SER A 103 -12.98 -4.53 -9.89
N VAL A 104 -12.95 -4.94 -11.16
CA VAL A 104 -14.14 -5.32 -11.94
C VAL A 104 -14.21 -6.82 -12.21
N ASP A 105 -13.32 -7.64 -11.63
CA ASP A 105 -13.23 -9.09 -11.91
C ASP A 105 -14.54 -9.84 -11.67
N ARG A 106 -15.39 -9.34 -10.77
CA ARG A 106 -16.72 -9.88 -10.45
C ARG A 106 -17.86 -8.91 -10.81
N GLY A 107 -17.57 -7.97 -11.70
CA GLY A 107 -18.49 -6.95 -12.18
C GLY A 107 -19.13 -6.14 -11.05
N LYS A 108 -20.37 -5.69 -11.28
CA LYS A 108 -21.12 -4.85 -10.34
C LYS A 108 -21.26 -5.50 -8.97
N LYS A 109 -21.56 -6.81 -8.93
CA LYS A 109 -21.72 -7.56 -7.68
C LYS A 109 -20.39 -7.62 -6.91
N GLY A 110 -19.27 -7.78 -7.63
CA GLY A 110 -17.92 -7.72 -7.05
C GLY A 110 -17.60 -6.41 -6.36
N ILE A 111 -17.82 -5.30 -7.07
CA ILE A 111 -17.57 -3.95 -6.54
C ILE A 111 -18.42 -3.70 -5.29
N LEU A 112 -19.75 -3.88 -5.40
CA LEU A 112 -20.67 -3.64 -4.29
C LEU A 112 -20.41 -4.58 -3.10
N SER A 113 -20.09 -5.85 -3.35
CA SER A 113 -19.74 -6.79 -2.28
C SER A 113 -18.42 -6.37 -1.61
N THR A 114 -17.42 -5.93 -2.37
CA THR A 114 -16.15 -5.46 -1.80
C THR A 114 -16.38 -4.28 -0.86
N ILE A 115 -17.10 -3.26 -1.31
CA ILE A 115 -17.49 -2.10 -0.50
C ILE A 115 -18.22 -2.55 0.77
N GLN A 116 -19.28 -3.34 0.63
CA GLN A 116 -20.09 -3.80 1.76
C GLN A 116 -19.28 -4.61 2.78
N ARG A 117 -18.32 -5.43 2.32
CA ARG A 117 -17.47 -6.23 3.21
C ARG A 117 -16.49 -5.36 3.98
N LEU A 118 -15.87 -4.38 3.33
CA LEU A 118 -14.98 -3.43 3.99
C LEU A 118 -15.75 -2.58 5.01
N ASP A 119 -16.93 -2.08 4.65
CA ASP A 119 -17.83 -1.35 5.56
C ASP A 119 -18.20 -2.21 6.78
N SER A 120 -18.53 -3.49 6.57
CA SER A 120 -18.89 -4.40 7.67
C SER A 120 -17.73 -4.73 8.62
N LEU A 121 -16.50 -4.56 8.15
CA LEU A 121 -15.28 -4.75 8.94
C LEU A 121 -14.81 -3.44 9.58
N GLY A 122 -15.44 -2.30 9.28
CA GLY A 122 -15.01 -0.98 9.74
C GLY A 122 -13.69 -0.50 9.12
N ILE A 123 -13.27 -1.09 8.00
CA ILE A 123 -12.04 -0.72 7.31
C ILE A 123 -12.34 0.48 6.42
N MET A 124 -11.59 1.57 6.55
CA MET A 124 -11.74 2.72 5.67
C MET A 124 -11.28 2.34 4.26
N HIS A 125 -11.99 2.81 3.23
CA HIS A 125 -11.64 2.48 1.85
C HIS A 125 -12.01 3.59 0.87
N THR A 126 -11.34 3.57 -0.28
CA THR A 126 -11.62 4.49 -1.39
C THR A 126 -11.17 3.90 -2.73
N GLY A 127 -11.60 4.52 -3.82
CA GLY A 127 -11.25 4.16 -5.21
C GLY A 127 -12.35 3.45 -5.99
N THR A 128 -13.25 2.74 -5.31
CA THR A 128 -14.48 2.16 -5.89
C THR A 128 -15.69 2.67 -5.14
N PHE A 129 -16.80 2.92 -5.85
CA PHE A 129 -18.02 3.50 -5.26
C PHE A 129 -19.28 2.85 -5.83
N ALA A 130 -20.35 2.83 -5.03
CA ALA A 130 -21.64 2.28 -5.44
C ALA A 130 -22.27 3.07 -6.59
N ASP A 131 -22.06 4.38 -6.60
CA ASP A 131 -22.51 5.32 -7.64
C ASP A 131 -21.74 6.66 -7.58
N SER A 132 -22.08 7.59 -8.48
CA SER A 132 -21.47 8.93 -8.51
C SER A 132 -21.75 9.76 -7.26
N ALA A 133 -22.91 9.62 -6.61
CA ALA A 133 -23.22 10.39 -5.41
C ALA A 133 -22.38 9.90 -4.21
N ALA A 134 -22.18 8.58 -4.10
CA ALA A 134 -21.24 8.00 -3.15
C ALA A 134 -19.81 8.46 -3.42
N ARG A 135 -19.36 8.47 -4.68
CA ARG A 135 -18.04 9.01 -5.06
C ARG A 135 -17.88 10.47 -4.64
N ASP A 136 -18.87 11.31 -4.96
CA ASP A 136 -18.81 12.75 -4.72
C ASP A 136 -18.88 13.10 -3.22
N SER A 137 -19.42 12.22 -2.38
CA SER A 137 -19.45 12.42 -0.93
C SER A 137 -18.24 11.81 -0.20
N LEU A 138 -17.76 10.66 -0.65
CA LEU A 138 -16.73 9.87 0.04
C LEU A 138 -15.29 10.06 -0.51
N SER A 139 -15.11 10.77 -1.63
CA SER A 139 -13.79 11.06 -2.22
C SER A 139 -13.50 12.57 -2.24
N PRO A 140 -12.32 13.06 -1.79
CA PRO A 140 -11.23 12.31 -1.17
C PRO A 140 -11.65 11.67 0.16
N LEU A 141 -10.98 10.57 0.53
CA LEU A 141 -11.08 10.03 1.87
C LEU A 141 -10.24 10.90 2.81
N ILE A 142 -10.89 11.63 3.72
CA ILE A 142 -10.23 12.47 4.71
C ILE A 142 -10.06 11.71 6.03
N ILE A 143 -8.83 11.70 6.56
CA ILE A 143 -8.50 11.12 7.87
C ILE A 143 -7.80 12.19 8.69
N GLU A 144 -8.34 12.51 9.86
CA GLU A 144 -7.73 13.43 10.81
C GLU A 144 -7.18 12.64 12.00
N LYS A 145 -5.87 12.74 12.24
CA LYS A 145 -5.21 12.07 13.37
C LYS A 145 -4.06 12.92 13.87
N ASN A 146 -3.90 13.01 15.18
CA ASN A 146 -2.86 13.80 15.86
C ASN A 146 -2.80 15.27 15.38
N GLY A 147 -3.95 15.87 15.04
CA GLY A 147 -4.03 17.26 14.55
C GLY A 147 -3.49 17.50 13.13
N ILE A 148 -3.30 16.42 12.36
CA ILE A 148 -2.90 16.42 10.96
C ILE A 148 -4.03 15.76 10.14
N SER A 149 -4.49 16.45 9.09
CA SER A 149 -5.53 15.99 8.18
C SER A 149 -4.93 15.49 6.86
N ILE A 150 -5.25 14.25 6.48
CA ILE A 150 -4.75 13.61 5.25
C ILE A 150 -5.91 13.36 4.29
N ALA A 151 -5.71 13.71 3.03
CA ALA A 151 -6.59 13.34 1.92
C ALA A 151 -6.00 12.19 1.09
N ILE A 152 -6.64 11.02 1.12
CA ILE A 152 -6.27 9.88 0.28
C ILE A 152 -7.14 9.87 -0.97
N LEU A 153 -6.48 9.81 -2.13
CA LEU A 153 -7.10 9.66 -3.44
C LEU A 153 -6.59 8.37 -4.07
N ASN A 154 -7.45 7.57 -4.70
CA ASN A 154 -7.01 6.34 -5.35
C ASN A 154 -7.51 6.24 -6.79
N TYR A 155 -6.60 5.85 -7.69
CA TYR A 155 -6.84 5.77 -9.13
C TYR A 155 -6.18 4.54 -9.74
N THR A 156 -6.75 4.05 -10.85
CA THR A 156 -6.14 3.00 -11.67
C THR A 156 -6.03 3.36 -13.15
N TYR A 157 -4.99 2.84 -13.82
CA TYR A 157 -4.80 2.98 -15.26
C TYR A 157 -5.85 2.26 -16.10
N GLY A 158 -6.49 1.21 -15.56
CA GLY A 158 -7.34 0.32 -16.33
C GLY A 158 -8.04 -0.72 -15.48
N THR A 159 -8.84 -1.58 -16.11
CA THR A 159 -9.65 -2.64 -15.49
C THR A 159 -9.56 -3.95 -16.28
N ASN A 160 -8.37 -4.27 -16.81
CA ASN A 160 -8.13 -5.46 -17.65
C ASN A 160 -9.07 -5.59 -18.86
N GLY A 161 -9.50 -4.44 -19.43
CA GLY A 161 -10.43 -4.40 -20.56
C GLY A 161 -11.91 -4.60 -20.19
N LEU A 162 -12.23 -4.82 -18.91
CA LEU A 162 -13.59 -4.94 -18.42
C LEU A 162 -14.24 -3.55 -18.28
N LYS A 163 -15.45 -3.38 -18.80
CA LYS A 163 -16.21 -2.13 -18.61
C LYS A 163 -16.70 -2.03 -17.17
N VAL A 164 -16.50 -0.87 -16.55
CA VAL A 164 -17.09 -0.56 -15.25
C VAL A 164 -18.62 -0.50 -15.39
N PRO A 165 -19.38 -1.37 -14.69
CA PRO A 165 -20.82 -1.48 -14.89
C PRO A 165 -21.60 -0.41 -14.11
N PRO A 166 -22.50 0.36 -14.74
CA PRO A 166 -23.25 1.39 -14.03
C PRO A 166 -24.22 0.80 -12.98
N PRO A 167 -24.50 1.55 -11.89
CA PRO A 167 -24.03 2.90 -11.61
C PRO A 167 -22.65 2.94 -10.94
N THR A 168 -22.01 1.79 -10.68
CA THR A 168 -20.75 1.75 -9.91
C THR A 168 -19.64 2.53 -10.58
N ILE A 169 -18.72 3.05 -9.77
CA ILE A 169 -17.58 3.83 -10.21
C ILE A 169 -16.29 3.14 -9.78
N VAL A 170 -15.30 3.14 -10.67
CA VAL A 170 -13.89 2.91 -10.37
C VAL A 170 -13.16 4.20 -10.75
N ASN A 171 -12.39 4.78 -9.85
CA ASN A 171 -11.63 5.99 -10.14
C ASN A 171 -10.52 5.68 -11.15
N MET A 172 -10.69 6.16 -12.38
CA MET A 172 -9.72 5.99 -13.46
C MET A 172 -8.67 7.12 -13.43
N LEU A 173 -7.48 6.84 -13.97
CA LEU A 173 -6.45 7.84 -14.24
C LEU A 173 -6.89 8.81 -15.35
N ASP A 174 -7.64 9.83 -14.95
CA ASP A 174 -8.09 10.94 -15.79
C ASP A 174 -7.61 12.28 -15.19
N THR A 175 -6.90 13.08 -15.99
CA THR A 175 -6.25 14.30 -15.50
C THR A 175 -7.23 15.41 -15.12
N ALA A 176 -8.43 15.44 -15.70
CA ALA A 176 -9.47 16.39 -15.33
C ALA A 176 -10.10 16.00 -13.99
N VAL A 177 -10.40 14.70 -13.80
CA VAL A 177 -10.88 14.14 -12.54
C VAL A 177 -9.86 14.38 -11.42
N ILE A 178 -8.59 14.02 -11.64
CA ILE A 178 -7.49 14.25 -10.69
C ILE A 178 -7.40 15.72 -10.29
N SER A 179 -7.46 16.63 -11.26
CA SER A 179 -7.40 18.07 -10.98
C SER A 179 -8.57 18.54 -10.12
N SER A 180 -9.78 18.00 -10.34
CA SER A 180 -10.96 18.33 -9.55
C SER A 180 -10.87 17.78 -8.13
N ASP A 181 -10.46 16.54 -8.00
CA ASP A 181 -10.37 15.85 -6.71
C ASP A 181 -9.29 16.47 -5.81
N ILE A 182 -8.13 16.85 -6.36
CA ILE A 182 -7.08 17.57 -5.60
C ILE A 182 -7.56 18.96 -5.17
N LYS A 183 -8.26 19.70 -6.05
CA LYS A 183 -8.88 20.98 -5.67
C LYS A 183 -9.87 20.81 -4.53
N LYS A 184 -10.65 19.72 -4.53
CA LYS A 184 -11.56 19.40 -3.44
C LYS A 184 -10.81 19.11 -2.15
N ALA A 185 -9.73 18.34 -2.19
CA ALA A 185 -8.88 18.09 -1.02
C ALA A 185 -8.29 19.39 -0.43
N LEU A 186 -7.77 20.28 -1.29
CA LEU A 186 -7.29 21.60 -0.88
C LEU A 186 -8.40 22.47 -0.26
N ALA A 187 -9.61 22.46 -0.84
CA ALA A 187 -10.75 23.19 -0.30
C ALA A 187 -11.25 22.65 1.06
N LEU A 188 -10.95 21.38 1.36
CA LEU A 188 -11.19 20.75 2.66
C LEU A 188 -10.05 21.00 3.66
N ASN A 189 -9.05 21.80 3.30
CA ASN A 189 -7.86 22.11 4.12
C ASN A 189 -7.11 20.85 4.58
N ALA A 190 -6.98 19.85 3.69
CA ALA A 190 -6.09 18.71 3.96
C ALA A 190 -4.65 19.22 4.10
N ASP A 191 -3.95 18.77 5.14
CA ASP A 191 -2.55 19.10 5.39
C ASP A 191 -1.62 18.34 4.44
N VAL A 192 -2.02 17.12 4.04
CA VAL A 192 -1.27 16.26 3.12
C VAL A 192 -2.23 15.59 2.14
N ILE A 193 -1.92 15.67 0.84
CA ILE A 193 -2.70 15.05 -0.24
C ILE A 193 -1.91 13.91 -0.85
N ILE A 194 -2.49 12.70 -0.82
CA ILE A 194 -1.82 11.44 -1.16
C ILE A 194 -2.59 10.68 -2.24
N PRO A 195 -2.19 10.82 -3.52
CA PRO A 195 -2.59 9.89 -4.56
C PRO A 195 -1.92 8.52 -4.38
N PHE A 196 -2.72 7.49 -4.12
CA PHE A 196 -2.35 6.08 -4.23
C PHE A 196 -2.75 5.56 -5.62
N VAL A 197 -1.79 5.24 -6.47
CA VAL A 197 -2.00 5.09 -7.91
C VAL A 197 -1.58 3.71 -8.40
N HIS A 198 -2.51 2.99 -9.02
CA HIS A 198 -2.27 1.69 -9.64
C HIS A 198 -1.93 1.89 -11.13
N TRP A 199 -0.65 1.77 -11.50
CA TRP A 199 -0.13 2.25 -12.79
C TRP A 199 1.16 1.57 -13.29
N GLY A 200 1.62 1.94 -14.48
CA GLY A 200 2.89 1.47 -15.02
C GLY A 200 2.75 0.18 -15.81
N ILE A 201 3.88 -0.50 -16.02
CA ILE A 201 3.97 -1.70 -16.85
C ILE A 201 4.33 -2.86 -15.93
N GLU A 202 3.54 -3.94 -15.96
CA GLU A 202 3.82 -5.14 -15.19
C GLU A 202 5.26 -5.62 -15.37
N TYR A 203 5.92 -5.87 -14.24
CA TYR A 203 7.23 -6.48 -14.11
C TYR A 203 8.42 -5.63 -14.59
N ASP A 204 8.17 -4.44 -15.13
CA ASP A 204 9.25 -3.50 -15.42
C ASP A 204 9.77 -2.88 -14.11
N THR A 205 11.07 -2.99 -13.88
CA THR A 205 11.74 -2.43 -12.70
C THR A 205 12.02 -0.94 -12.83
N LEU A 206 11.81 -0.35 -14.00
CA LEU A 206 11.97 1.08 -14.22
C LEU A 206 10.61 1.76 -14.38
N PRO A 207 10.38 2.91 -13.72
CA PRO A 207 9.18 3.68 -13.95
C PRO A 207 9.12 4.19 -15.39
N SER A 208 7.99 3.94 -16.06
CA SER A 208 7.73 4.38 -17.43
C SER A 208 7.69 5.90 -17.57
N ALA A 209 7.87 6.39 -18.80
CA ALA A 209 7.74 7.82 -19.11
C ALA A 209 6.36 8.39 -18.73
N GLU A 210 5.32 7.56 -18.85
CA GLU A 210 3.94 7.88 -18.43
C GLU A 210 3.85 8.10 -16.93
N GLN A 211 4.33 7.16 -16.12
CA GLN A 211 4.34 7.28 -14.65
C GLN A 211 5.08 8.55 -14.22
N LYS A 212 6.26 8.83 -14.79
CA LYS A 212 7.03 10.04 -14.48
C LYS A 212 6.27 11.31 -14.87
N ARG A 213 5.53 11.31 -15.99
CA ARG A 213 4.71 12.45 -16.41
C ARG A 213 3.54 12.67 -15.47
N LEU A 214 2.83 11.61 -15.09
CA LEU A 214 1.71 11.68 -14.16
C LEU A 214 2.16 12.10 -12.76
N ALA A 215 3.30 11.61 -12.26
CA ALA A 215 3.87 12.05 -10.99
C ALA A 215 4.11 13.57 -10.98
N ARG A 216 4.77 14.11 -12.01
CA ARG A 216 4.92 15.57 -12.17
C ARG A 216 3.58 16.30 -12.26
N PHE A 217 2.59 15.70 -12.91
CA PHE A 217 1.25 16.28 -13.01
C PHE A 217 0.57 16.35 -11.64
N PHE A 218 0.58 15.28 -10.85
CA PHE A 218 0.05 15.25 -9.49
C PHE A 218 0.69 16.33 -8.61
N PHE A 219 2.02 16.40 -8.55
CA PHE A 219 2.73 17.44 -7.81
C PHE A 219 2.37 18.85 -8.31
N SER A 220 2.25 19.06 -9.63
CA SER A 220 1.84 20.35 -10.20
C SER A 220 0.42 20.79 -9.80
N LYS A 221 -0.41 19.86 -9.30
CA LYS A 221 -1.75 20.14 -8.80
C LYS A 221 -1.82 20.34 -7.28
N GLY A 222 -0.73 20.05 -6.56
CA GLY A 222 -0.67 20.18 -5.10
C GLY A 222 -0.82 18.86 -4.34
N ALA A 223 -0.53 17.71 -4.97
CA ALA A 223 -0.24 16.50 -4.18
C ALA A 223 1.12 16.63 -3.49
N ASP A 224 1.28 16.04 -2.32
CA ASP A 224 2.53 16.07 -1.53
C ASP A 224 3.29 14.74 -1.61
N LEU A 225 2.54 13.63 -1.55
CA LEU A 225 3.07 12.26 -1.61
C LEU A 225 2.37 11.49 -2.72
N ILE A 226 3.08 10.62 -3.43
CA ILE A 226 2.50 9.74 -4.43
C ILE A 226 2.96 8.31 -4.17
N ILE A 227 2.01 7.38 -4.04
CA ILE A 227 2.29 5.99 -3.72
C ILE A 227 1.80 5.10 -4.85
N GLY A 228 2.72 4.42 -5.50
CA GLY A 228 2.45 3.59 -6.67
C GLY A 228 2.38 2.11 -6.36
N SER A 229 1.52 1.40 -7.10
CA SER A 229 1.47 -0.07 -7.16
C SER A 229 1.11 -0.53 -8.58
N HIS A 230 0.90 -1.85 -8.81
CA HIS A 230 0.65 -2.55 -10.09
C HIS A 230 1.83 -3.29 -10.72
N PRO A 231 3.06 -2.74 -10.83
CA PRO A 231 4.13 -3.45 -11.54
C PRO A 231 4.51 -4.81 -10.93
N HIS A 232 4.04 -5.11 -9.71
CA HIS A 232 4.36 -6.33 -8.95
C HIS A 232 5.86 -6.56 -8.72
N VAL A 233 6.66 -5.52 -8.95
CA VAL A 233 8.10 -5.43 -8.68
C VAL A 233 8.38 -4.07 -8.06
N LEU A 234 9.46 -3.97 -7.30
CA LEU A 234 9.94 -2.70 -6.78
C LEU A 234 10.36 -1.78 -7.92
N GLN A 235 10.00 -0.50 -7.81
CA GLN A 235 10.52 0.58 -8.64
C GLN A 235 11.12 1.68 -7.74
N GLN A 236 11.80 2.61 -8.40
CA GLN A 236 12.44 3.77 -7.78
C GLN A 236 11.52 4.52 -6.80
N MET A 237 12.13 5.06 -5.75
CA MET A 237 11.51 5.97 -4.80
C MET A 237 12.32 7.27 -4.75
N GLU A 238 11.65 8.41 -4.83
CA GLU A 238 12.29 9.73 -4.83
C GLU A 238 11.63 10.59 -3.77
N TRP A 239 12.41 11.05 -2.79
CA TRP A 239 12.02 12.12 -1.88
C TRP A 239 12.93 13.32 -2.11
N THR A 240 12.32 14.44 -2.46
CA THR A 240 12.97 15.76 -2.51
C THR A 240 12.37 16.61 -1.39
N PRO A 241 13.14 16.94 -0.35
CA PRO A 241 12.67 17.77 0.75
C PRO A 241 12.21 19.14 0.28
N ALA A 242 11.24 19.71 0.99
CA ALA A 242 10.79 21.08 0.77
C ALA A 242 11.94 22.10 0.88
N ASP A 243 11.92 23.12 0.02
CA ASP A 243 12.81 24.27 0.07
C ASP A 243 12.02 25.59 -0.08
N SER A 244 12.70 26.73 -0.16
CA SER A 244 12.05 28.04 -0.31
C SER A 244 11.21 28.21 -1.59
N CYS A 245 11.35 27.29 -2.56
CA CYS A 245 10.75 27.35 -3.88
C CYS A 245 9.76 26.20 -4.15
N ARG A 246 9.81 25.11 -3.38
CA ARG A 246 9.06 23.87 -3.62
C ARG A 246 8.63 23.21 -2.30
N GLY A 247 7.40 22.68 -2.27
CA GLY A 247 6.94 21.80 -1.19
C GLY A 247 7.65 20.43 -1.22
N ASP A 248 7.46 19.64 -0.16
CA ASP A 248 7.94 18.26 -0.10
C ASP A 248 7.32 17.47 -1.26
N ASN A 249 8.15 16.78 -2.03
CA ASN A 249 7.68 15.88 -3.07
C ASN A 249 8.27 14.50 -2.83
N LEU A 250 7.42 13.53 -2.49
CA LEU A 250 7.82 12.13 -2.36
C LEU A 250 7.00 11.27 -3.31
N VAL A 251 7.67 10.50 -4.16
CA VAL A 251 7.03 9.50 -5.03
C VAL A 251 7.65 8.14 -4.81
N VAL A 252 6.81 7.14 -4.56
CA VAL A 252 7.13 5.71 -4.63
C VAL A 252 6.50 5.20 -5.92
N TYR A 253 7.29 4.83 -6.92
CA TYR A 253 6.70 4.42 -8.21
C TYR A 253 6.02 3.06 -8.16
N SER A 254 6.53 2.13 -7.36
CA SER A 254 5.93 0.82 -7.10
C SER A 254 6.48 0.20 -5.82
N LEU A 255 5.57 -0.21 -4.93
CA LEU A 255 5.87 -0.99 -3.72
C LEU A 255 6.09 -2.48 -3.98
N GLY A 256 5.71 -2.98 -5.16
CA GLY A 256 5.74 -4.41 -5.48
C GLY A 256 4.70 -5.23 -4.70
N ASN A 257 4.88 -6.55 -4.68
CA ASN A 257 3.95 -7.48 -4.05
C ASN A 257 4.12 -7.51 -2.53
N PHE A 258 3.02 -7.44 -1.79
CA PHE A 258 3.02 -7.68 -0.35
C PHE A 258 2.54 -9.09 -0.01
N VAL A 259 1.30 -9.43 -0.40
CA VAL A 259 0.73 -10.77 -0.22
C VAL A 259 0.45 -11.36 -1.61
N SER A 260 1.32 -12.25 -2.10
CA SER A 260 1.22 -12.79 -3.46
C SER A 260 1.83 -14.19 -3.59
N ASN A 261 1.36 -14.97 -4.57
CA ASN A 261 1.98 -16.22 -4.99
C ASN A 261 2.72 -16.11 -6.33
N GLN A 262 3.03 -14.89 -6.79
CA GLN A 262 3.98 -14.72 -7.89
C GLN A 262 5.39 -15.06 -7.37
N ARG A 263 5.99 -16.15 -7.86
CA ARG A 263 7.23 -16.72 -7.27
C ARG A 263 8.49 -16.57 -8.11
N THR A 264 8.44 -15.89 -9.26
CA THR A 264 9.64 -15.69 -10.07
C THR A 264 10.47 -14.53 -9.51
N ILE A 265 11.73 -14.46 -9.93
CA ILE A 265 12.68 -13.40 -9.56
C ILE A 265 12.03 -12.01 -9.60
N ARG A 266 12.23 -11.23 -8.52
CA ARG A 266 11.73 -9.87 -8.25
C ARG A 266 10.24 -9.72 -7.92
N ARG A 267 9.44 -10.77 -8.11
CA ARG A 267 7.98 -10.75 -7.88
C ARG A 267 7.55 -11.44 -6.59
N ASP A 268 8.51 -12.05 -5.89
CA ASP A 268 8.33 -12.85 -4.69
C ASP A 268 8.42 -12.07 -3.37
N GLY A 269 8.42 -10.74 -3.47
CA GLY A 269 8.41 -9.79 -2.35
C GLY A 269 8.17 -8.36 -2.84
N GLY A 270 8.29 -7.42 -1.92
CA GLY A 270 8.06 -6.00 -2.16
C GLY A 270 8.65 -5.16 -1.05
N SER A 271 8.01 -4.03 -0.76
CA SER A 271 8.37 -3.15 0.35
C SER A 271 7.15 -2.59 1.05
N MET A 272 7.32 -2.28 2.34
CA MET A 272 6.49 -1.30 3.03
C MET A 272 7.25 0.02 3.09
N VAL A 273 6.59 1.16 2.97
CA VAL A 273 7.23 2.49 3.06
C VAL A 273 6.66 3.24 4.26
N ARG A 274 7.52 3.67 5.18
CA ARG A 274 7.16 4.46 6.35
C ARG A 274 7.53 5.92 6.13
N ILE A 275 6.58 6.81 6.38
CA ILE A 275 6.73 8.26 6.25
C ILE A 275 6.31 8.90 7.57
N GLU A 276 7.20 9.67 8.15
CA GLU A 276 6.95 10.46 9.35
C GLU A 276 6.64 11.89 8.94
N LEU A 277 5.50 12.40 9.40
CA LEU A 277 5.06 13.78 9.20
C LEU A 277 5.25 14.58 10.48
N GLU A 278 5.69 15.82 10.33
CA GLU A 278 5.69 16.83 11.38
C GLU A 278 4.86 18.02 10.93
N LYS A 279 3.95 18.48 11.80
CA LYS A 279 3.21 19.73 11.63
C LYS A 279 3.58 20.69 12.73
N ALA A 280 4.18 21.81 12.34
CA ALA A 280 4.44 22.95 13.20
C ALA A 280 3.62 24.13 12.68
N ASP A 281 2.81 24.72 13.54
CA ASP A 281 1.80 25.71 13.17
C ASP A 281 0.87 25.19 12.05
N SER A 282 0.89 25.82 10.88
CA SER A 282 0.10 25.44 9.70
C SER A 282 0.92 24.75 8.61
N ILE A 283 2.19 24.40 8.90
CA ILE A 283 3.11 23.82 7.92
C ILE A 283 3.34 22.37 8.28
N THR A 284 2.93 21.47 7.38
CA THR A 284 3.20 20.04 7.46
C THR A 284 4.32 19.68 6.51
N ARG A 285 5.25 18.84 6.95
CA ARG A 285 6.39 18.38 6.16
C ARG A 285 6.70 16.92 6.44
N VAL A 286 7.43 16.29 5.52
CA VAL A 286 8.03 14.97 5.76
C VAL A 286 9.29 15.17 6.61
N SER A 287 9.30 14.63 7.82
CA SER A 287 10.49 14.66 8.68
C SER A 287 11.41 13.47 8.43
N ARG A 288 10.84 12.33 8.02
CA ARG A 288 11.60 11.10 7.74
C ARG A 288 10.85 10.23 6.74
N ALA A 289 11.58 9.55 5.87
CA ALA A 289 11.02 8.52 5.00
C ALA A 289 12.00 7.36 4.86
N GLY A 290 11.48 6.13 4.85
CA GLY A 290 12.29 4.92 4.66
C GLY A 290 11.42 3.74 4.24
N TYR A 291 12.06 2.64 3.82
CA TYR A 291 11.35 1.45 3.36
C TYR A 291 11.85 0.17 4.01
N TYR A 292 10.93 -0.73 4.33
CA TYR A 292 11.23 -2.10 4.73
C TYR A 292 11.17 -2.99 3.50
N LEU A 293 12.20 -3.80 3.25
CA LEU A 293 12.05 -4.89 2.29
C LEU A 293 11.27 -6.04 2.94
N THR A 294 10.29 -6.56 2.21
CA THR A 294 9.50 -7.71 2.64
C THR A 294 9.55 -8.83 1.60
N TRP A 295 9.54 -10.07 2.06
CA TRP A 295 9.59 -11.25 1.20
C TRP A 295 8.56 -12.28 1.62
N VAL A 296 7.84 -12.86 0.66
CA VAL A 296 6.82 -13.86 0.97
C VAL A 296 7.48 -15.22 1.14
N TYR A 297 7.52 -15.75 2.35
CA TYR A 297 7.95 -17.11 2.62
C TYR A 297 6.79 -18.10 2.46
N THR A 298 7.04 -19.26 1.85
CA THR A 298 6.01 -20.27 1.58
C THR A 298 6.39 -21.69 2.03
N PRO A 299 6.58 -21.91 3.34
CA PRO A 299 6.94 -23.23 3.85
C PRO A 299 5.79 -24.23 3.65
N VAL A 300 6.12 -25.51 3.79
CA VAL A 300 5.14 -26.57 3.95
C VAL A 300 5.18 -27.04 5.41
N GLU A 301 4.09 -26.84 6.12
CA GLU A 301 3.93 -27.19 7.53
C GLU A 301 2.75 -28.13 7.68
N ASN A 302 2.96 -29.26 8.37
CA ASN A 302 1.92 -30.30 8.53
C ASN A 302 1.27 -30.72 7.20
N GLY A 303 2.08 -30.79 6.13
CA GLY A 303 1.62 -31.15 4.78
C GLY A 303 0.86 -30.06 4.03
N ARG A 304 0.74 -28.84 4.58
CA ARG A 304 0.05 -27.71 3.94
C ARG A 304 1.03 -26.59 3.62
N LYS A 305 0.89 -26.02 2.42
CA LYS A 305 1.61 -24.79 2.08
C LYS A 305 1.08 -23.66 2.96
N LYS A 306 1.99 -22.84 3.50
CA LYS A 306 1.73 -21.63 4.28
C LYS A 306 2.27 -20.41 3.54
N PHE A 307 1.86 -19.22 3.97
CA PHE A 307 2.34 -17.95 3.44
C PHE A 307 2.63 -17.03 4.62
N TYR A 308 3.84 -16.48 4.68
CA TYR A 308 4.26 -15.52 5.69
C TYR A 308 4.94 -14.35 5.00
N VAL A 309 4.56 -13.12 5.32
CA VAL A 309 5.32 -11.94 4.90
C VAL A 309 6.44 -11.71 5.90
N LEU A 310 7.70 -11.87 5.48
CA LEU A 310 8.86 -11.70 6.36
C LEU A 310 9.52 -10.34 6.14
N PRO A 311 9.88 -9.60 7.21
CA PRO A 311 10.78 -8.47 7.12
C PRO A 311 12.20 -8.95 6.78
N CYS A 312 12.72 -8.58 5.62
CA CYS A 312 13.96 -9.14 5.08
C CYS A 312 15.16 -8.98 6.02
N SER A 313 15.37 -7.78 6.58
CA SER A 313 16.55 -7.48 7.42
C SER A 313 16.59 -8.31 8.71
N VAL A 314 15.45 -8.75 9.24
CA VAL A 314 15.38 -9.64 10.41
C VAL A 314 15.87 -11.04 10.08
N TYR A 315 15.59 -11.54 8.88
CA TYR A 315 15.83 -12.94 8.49
C TYR A 315 17.05 -13.14 7.59
N GLU A 316 17.64 -12.07 7.05
CA GLU A 316 18.67 -12.18 6.02
C GLU A 316 20.01 -12.78 6.49
N ASN A 317 20.19 -12.94 7.80
CA ASN A 317 21.33 -13.58 8.43
C ASN A 317 20.93 -14.83 9.24
N ARG A 318 19.73 -15.38 8.99
CA ARG A 318 19.15 -16.52 9.72
C ARG A 318 18.82 -17.70 8.79
N PRO A 319 19.81 -18.32 8.13
CA PRO A 319 19.56 -19.45 7.22
C PRO A 319 18.86 -20.64 7.91
N GLU A 320 19.06 -20.83 9.22
CA GLU A 320 18.49 -21.88 10.05
C GLU A 320 16.97 -21.78 10.23
N TYR A 321 16.39 -20.59 10.03
CA TYR A 321 14.94 -20.39 10.08
C TYR A 321 14.21 -21.08 8.92
N PHE A 322 14.90 -21.25 7.78
CA PHE A 322 14.27 -21.77 6.56
C PHE A 322 14.31 -23.29 6.53
N SER A 323 13.13 -23.92 6.41
CA SER A 323 13.01 -25.37 6.27
C SER A 323 13.75 -25.95 5.06
N ARG A 324 14.02 -25.11 4.03
CA ARG A 324 14.79 -25.48 2.84
C ARG A 324 15.89 -24.44 2.59
N PRO A 325 17.14 -24.87 2.37
CA PRO A 325 18.22 -23.95 1.98
C PRO A 325 17.88 -23.12 0.73
N SER A 326 17.11 -23.69 -0.20
CA SER A 326 16.71 -22.98 -1.43
C SER A 326 15.77 -21.81 -1.20
N ASP A 327 14.98 -21.79 -0.12
CA ASP A 327 14.11 -20.66 0.20
C ASP A 327 14.93 -19.47 0.74
N TYR A 328 15.90 -19.74 1.62
CA TYR A 328 16.86 -18.74 2.07
C TYR A 328 17.64 -18.13 0.89
N GLN A 329 18.12 -18.95 -0.05
CA GLN A 329 18.83 -18.46 -1.23
C GLN A 329 17.95 -17.58 -2.15
N LYS A 330 16.66 -17.89 -2.29
CA LYS A 330 15.72 -17.04 -3.03
C LYS A 330 15.51 -15.70 -2.33
N MET A 331 15.33 -15.69 -1.01
CA MET A 331 15.22 -14.46 -0.25
C MET A 331 16.50 -13.61 -0.37
N LYS A 332 17.70 -14.19 -0.24
CA LYS A 332 18.96 -13.45 -0.45
C LYS A 332 19.09 -12.93 -1.89
N LEU A 333 18.62 -13.67 -2.88
CA LEU A 333 18.57 -13.20 -4.26
C LEU A 333 17.62 -12.00 -4.43
N PHE A 334 16.44 -12.05 -3.82
CA PHE A 334 15.50 -10.94 -3.78
C PHE A 334 16.15 -9.71 -3.14
N ILE A 335 16.65 -9.84 -1.90
CA ILE A 335 17.30 -8.74 -1.16
C ILE A 335 18.42 -8.10 -1.97
N ARG A 336 19.34 -8.92 -2.52
CA ARG A 336 20.46 -8.41 -3.32
C ARG A 336 19.99 -7.63 -4.54
N ASN A 337 18.98 -8.14 -5.25
CA ASN A 337 18.45 -7.48 -6.44
C ASN A 337 17.72 -6.17 -6.08
N SER A 338 16.92 -6.19 -5.02
CA SER A 338 16.16 -5.04 -4.52
C SER A 338 17.10 -3.94 -4.03
N ARG A 339 18.08 -4.26 -3.16
CA ARG A 339 19.10 -3.31 -2.70
C ARG A 339 19.92 -2.74 -3.85
N ARG A 340 20.33 -3.58 -4.81
CA ARG A 340 21.05 -3.07 -6.00
C ARG A 340 20.21 -2.07 -6.78
N LEU A 341 18.94 -2.38 -7.01
CA LEU A 341 18.02 -1.50 -7.74
C LEU A 341 17.82 -0.18 -6.99
N LEU A 342 17.38 -0.27 -5.73
CA LEU A 342 16.99 0.89 -4.93
C LEU A 342 18.18 1.75 -4.53
N ASN A 343 19.33 1.18 -4.16
CA ASN A 343 20.53 1.98 -3.88
C ASN A 343 21.08 2.71 -5.11
N THR A 344 20.76 2.23 -6.32
CA THR A 344 21.16 2.89 -7.57
C THR A 344 20.18 4.00 -7.96
N LEU A 345 18.89 3.80 -7.73
CA LEU A 345 17.84 4.67 -8.28
C LEU A 345 17.20 5.59 -7.24
N ASN A 346 17.12 5.18 -5.97
CA ASN A 346 16.43 5.97 -4.97
C ASN A 346 17.18 7.28 -4.70
N THR A 347 16.41 8.31 -4.41
CA THR A 347 16.93 9.61 -3.97
C THR A 347 16.21 9.99 -2.69
N GLY A 348 16.97 10.36 -1.64
CA GLY A 348 16.41 10.85 -0.38
C GLY A 348 15.77 9.79 0.53
N ILE A 349 15.62 8.53 0.11
CA ILE A 349 14.92 7.49 0.88
C ILE A 349 15.72 6.18 0.95
N GLY A 350 15.96 5.71 2.17
CA GLY A 350 16.81 4.55 2.50
C GLY A 350 16.03 3.34 3.03
N GLU A 351 16.70 2.18 3.09
CA GLU A 351 16.15 0.96 3.68
C GLU A 351 16.18 1.07 5.21
N ILE A 352 15.04 0.82 5.85
CA ILE A 352 14.93 0.66 7.30
C ILE A 352 15.34 -0.78 7.64
N ILE A 353 16.40 -0.93 8.42
CA ILE A 353 17.00 -2.23 8.76
C ILE A 353 16.86 -2.53 10.26
N CYS A 354 16.59 -3.80 10.59
CA CYS A 354 16.51 -4.24 11.97
C CYS A 354 17.92 -4.58 12.48
N THR A 355 18.27 -3.99 13.62
CA THR A 355 19.55 -4.17 14.34
C THR A 355 19.29 -4.71 15.74
N GLU A 356 20.34 -4.98 16.51
CA GLU A 356 20.21 -5.37 17.93
C GLU A 356 19.52 -4.28 18.77
N GLU A 357 19.61 -3.01 18.34
CA GLU A 357 18.99 -1.85 19.00
C GLU A 357 17.57 -1.54 18.47
N GLY A 358 17.06 -2.35 17.54
CA GLY A 358 15.78 -2.15 16.86
C GLY A 358 15.92 -1.61 15.43
N TRP A 359 14.84 -1.02 14.92
CA TRP A 359 14.76 -0.53 13.54
C TRP A 359 15.50 0.81 13.35
N VAL A 360 16.35 0.89 12.33
CA VAL A 360 17.16 2.06 12.00
C VAL A 360 16.92 2.46 10.55
N TYR A 361 16.70 3.76 10.27
CA TYR A 361 16.52 4.27 8.90
C TYR A 361 17.85 4.57 8.21
#